data_AF-A0A6G3XGH4-F1
#
_entry.id   AF-A0A6G3XGH4-F1
#
_cell.length_a   1.000
_cell.length_b   1.000
_cell.length_c   1.000
_cell.angle_alpha   90.00
_cell.angle_beta   90.00
_cell.angle_gamma   90.00
#
_symmetry.space_group_name_H-M   'P 1'
#
loop_
_entity.id
_entity.type
_entity.pdbx_description
1 polymer ?
#
loop_
_entity_poly.entity_id
_entity_poly.type
_entity_poly.pdbx_seq_one_letter_code
_entity_poly.pdbx_strand_id
1 'polypeptide(L)'
;EIGREAMRAMLERAGLRVGGPIQDAGETPSIQAKLLVQAGQAVLTLPHLSAQYPAPEEWLAAAQAQGQVYGMFATSPWPDAVPGQPVSEDRLRAFATDVEVVRTAAHCLLPVRSLG
;
A
#
# COMPACT_ATOMS: atom_id res chain seq x y z
N GLU A 1 15.01 -6.92 -12.26
CA GLU A 1 15.62 -7.45 -11.03
C GLU A 1 15.95 -6.42 -9.96
N ILE A 2 16.90 -5.49 -10.18
CA ILE A 2 17.40 -4.58 -9.13
C ILE A 2 16.28 -3.81 -8.39
N GLY A 3 15.29 -3.28 -9.11
CA GLY A 3 14.17 -2.55 -8.49
C GLY A 3 13.28 -3.42 -7.60
N ARG A 4 13.10 -4.70 -7.96
CA ARG A 4 12.30 -5.65 -7.18
C ARG A 4 12.98 -5.99 -5.86
N GLU A 5 14.28 -6.25 -5.89
CA GLU A 5 15.08 -6.53 -4.70
C GLU A 5 15.16 -5.31 -3.78
N ALA A 6 15.35 -4.11 -4.35
CA ALA A 6 15.34 -2.87 -3.59
C ALA A 6 14.01 -2.63 -2.88
N MET A 7 12.88 -2.83 -3.59
CA MET A 7 11.54 -2.69 -3.02
C MET A 7 11.30 -3.72 -1.91
N ARG A 8 11.66 -4.99 -2.14
CA ARG A 8 11.60 -6.04 -1.11
C ARG A 8 12.37 -5.65 0.14
N ALA A 9 13.63 -5.24 0.00
CA ALA A 9 14.48 -4.87 1.13
C ALA A 9 13.91 -3.65 1.90
N MET A 10 13.30 -2.70 1.21
CA MET A 10 12.61 -1.57 1.86
C MET A 10 11.38 -2.02 2.64
N LEU A 11 10.54 -2.90 2.07
CA LEU A 11 9.36 -3.44 2.76
C LEU A 11 9.75 -4.25 4.01
N GLU A 12 10.78 -5.09 3.89
CA GLU A 12 11.30 -5.89 5.01
C GLU A 12 11.87 -4.99 6.13
N ARG A 13 12.58 -3.90 5.77
CA ARG A 13 13.02 -2.89 6.74
C ARG A 13 11.86 -2.17 7.44
N ALA A 14 10.71 -2.07 6.78
CA ALA A 14 9.48 -1.53 7.36
C ALA A 14 8.72 -2.57 8.23
N GLY A 15 9.26 -3.79 8.39
CA GLY A 15 8.63 -4.89 9.14
C GLY A 15 7.57 -5.67 8.35
N LEU A 16 7.43 -5.41 7.06
CA LEU A 16 6.46 -6.09 6.19
C LEU A 16 7.06 -7.37 5.60
N ARG A 17 6.23 -8.42 5.51
CA ARG A 17 6.59 -9.73 4.95
C ARG A 17 6.12 -9.82 3.50
N VAL A 18 7.07 -9.93 2.58
CA VAL A 18 6.81 -10.12 1.15
C VAL A 18 6.43 -11.58 0.87
N GLY A 19 5.29 -11.79 0.22
CA GLY A 19 4.76 -13.11 -0.13
C GLY A 19 4.27 -13.94 1.05
N GLY A 20 3.97 -13.29 2.17
CA GLY A 20 3.44 -13.91 3.38
C GLY A 20 1.95 -13.68 3.58
N PRO A 21 1.38 -14.18 4.70
CA PRO A 21 0.00 -13.87 5.07
C PRO A 21 -0.17 -12.38 5.39
N ILE A 22 -1.42 -11.93 5.40
CA ILE A 22 -1.78 -10.57 5.81
C ILE A 22 -1.31 -10.33 7.25
N GLN A 23 -0.56 -9.25 7.49
CA GLN A 23 -0.15 -8.80 8.82
C GLN A 23 -1.07 -7.71 9.35
N ASP A 24 -1.32 -7.66 10.65
CA ASP A 24 -2.02 -6.53 11.27
C ASP A 24 -1.01 -5.55 11.88
N ALA A 25 -0.93 -4.33 11.35
CA ALA A 25 -0.04 -3.27 11.86
C ALA A 25 -0.54 -2.65 13.17
N GLY A 26 -1.81 -2.80 13.52
CA GLY A 26 -2.35 -2.45 14.83
C GLY A 26 -1.86 -3.38 15.94
N GLU A 27 -1.60 -4.65 15.62
CA GLU A 27 -1.16 -5.67 16.58
C GLU A 27 0.34 -5.98 16.50
N THR A 28 1.05 -5.48 15.49
CA THR A 28 2.47 -5.76 15.25
C THR A 28 3.34 -4.49 15.34
N PRO A 29 3.92 -4.16 16.52
CA PRO A 29 4.67 -2.91 16.73
C PRO A 29 5.90 -2.73 15.85
N SER A 30 6.46 -3.82 15.31
CA SER A 30 7.61 -3.76 14.40
C SER A 30 7.25 -3.27 13.00
N ILE A 31 5.96 -3.20 12.65
CA ILE A 31 5.51 -2.68 11.36
C ILE A 31 5.47 -1.15 11.41
N GLN A 32 6.25 -0.53 10.54
CA GLN A 32 6.42 0.92 10.46
C GLN A 32 5.59 1.53 9.31
N ALA A 33 4.44 0.93 9.00
CA ALA A 33 3.50 1.44 8.02
C ALA A 33 2.37 2.20 8.73
N LYS A 34 2.09 3.42 8.26
CA LYS A 34 1.05 4.29 8.84
C LYS A 34 0.12 4.79 7.75
N LEU A 35 -1.18 4.78 8.02
CA LEU A 35 -2.19 5.39 7.16
C LEU A 35 -2.92 6.49 7.93
N LEU A 36 -2.82 7.70 7.43
CA LEU A 36 -3.58 8.85 7.92
C LEU A 36 -4.65 9.20 6.89
N VAL A 37 -5.89 9.33 7.36
CA VAL A 37 -7.01 9.84 6.57
C VAL A 37 -7.38 11.21 7.11
N GLN A 38 -7.15 12.25 6.32
CA GLN A 38 -7.41 13.63 6.73
C GLN A 38 -7.66 14.56 5.54
N ALA A 39 -8.60 15.49 5.69
CA ALA A 39 -8.84 16.58 4.73
C ALA A 39 -8.96 16.12 3.26
N GLY A 40 -9.68 15.03 3.02
CA GLY A 40 -9.86 14.49 1.66
C GLY A 40 -8.67 13.68 1.14
N GLN A 41 -7.69 13.33 1.99
CA GLN A 41 -6.45 12.68 1.59
C GLN A 41 -6.24 11.39 2.37
N ALA A 42 -5.72 10.38 1.66
CA ALA A 42 -5.09 9.21 2.24
C ALA A 42 -3.57 9.41 2.16
N VAL A 43 -2.90 9.43 3.31
CA VAL A 43 -1.44 9.58 3.41
C VAL A 43 -0.86 8.28 3.98
N LEU A 44 -0.14 7.56 3.13
CA LEU A 44 0.59 6.36 3.47
C LEU A 44 2.05 6.70 3.73
N THR A 45 2.55 6.33 4.90
CA THR A 45 3.95 6.54 5.29
C THR A 45 4.60 5.21 5.64
N LEU A 46 5.76 4.98 5.05
CA LEU A 46 6.71 3.91 5.32
C LEU A 46 8.10 4.54 5.56
N PRO A 47 9.09 3.81 6.10
CA PRO A 47 10.46 4.28 6.12
C PRO A 47 10.95 4.65 4.71
N HIS A 48 11.36 5.91 4.54
CA HIS A 48 11.86 6.48 3.27
C HIS A 48 10.84 6.58 2.13
N LEU A 49 9.56 6.31 2.37
CA LEU A 49 8.50 6.43 1.37
C LEU A 49 7.26 7.09 1.97
N SER A 50 6.77 8.14 1.31
CA SER A 50 5.50 8.78 1.62
C SER A 50 4.71 8.94 0.34
N ALA A 51 3.44 8.54 0.37
CA ALA A 51 2.53 8.66 -0.73
C ALA A 51 1.24 9.33 -0.26
N GLN A 52 0.77 10.31 -1.02
CA GLN A 52 -0.46 11.04 -0.75
C GLN A 52 -1.39 10.89 -1.95
N TYR A 53 -2.65 10.57 -1.68
CA TYR A 53 -3.65 10.38 -2.70
C TYR A 53 -4.99 11.04 -2.32
N PRO A 54 -5.59 11.87 -3.22
CA PRO A 54 -6.94 12.38 -3.04
C PRO A 54 -7.95 11.25 -3.33
N ALA A 55 -8.23 10.42 -2.33
CA ALA A 55 -9.15 9.30 -2.49
C ALA A 55 -10.62 9.77 -2.59
N PRO A 56 -11.50 9.01 -3.25
CA PRO A 56 -12.93 9.32 -3.30
C PRO A 56 -13.55 9.47 -1.90
N GLU A 57 -14.53 10.34 -1.76
CA GLU A 57 -15.16 10.66 -0.46
C GLU A 57 -15.78 9.41 0.17
N GLU A 58 -16.44 8.59 -0.62
CA GLU A 58 -17.03 7.33 -0.20
C GLU A 58 -15.99 6.35 0.35
N TRP A 59 -14.77 6.36 -0.22
CA TRP A 59 -13.68 5.52 0.25
C TRP A 59 -13.13 6.04 1.58
N LEU A 60 -12.97 7.36 1.72
CA LEU A 60 -12.49 7.98 2.96
C LEU A 60 -13.45 7.76 4.12
N ALA A 61 -14.76 7.89 3.86
CA ALA A 61 -15.81 7.61 4.83
C ALA A 61 -15.78 6.14 5.27
N ALA A 62 -15.65 5.21 4.32
CA ALA A 62 -15.52 3.78 4.62
C ALA A 62 -14.26 3.47 5.45
N ALA A 63 -13.12 4.04 5.07
CA ALA A 63 -11.85 3.86 5.79
C ALA A 63 -11.96 4.33 7.25
N GLN A 64 -12.57 5.50 7.49
CA GLN A 64 -12.78 5.98 8.86
C GLN A 64 -13.76 5.10 9.65
N ALA A 65 -14.88 4.70 9.04
CA ALA A 65 -15.89 3.88 9.71
C ALA A 65 -15.36 2.49 10.08
N GLN A 66 -14.51 1.89 9.23
CA GLN A 66 -13.91 0.58 9.47
C GLN A 66 -12.70 0.66 10.41
N GLY A 67 -12.04 1.81 10.52
CA GLY A 67 -10.85 2.01 11.37
C GLY A 67 -9.59 1.27 10.89
N GLN A 68 -9.67 0.49 9.82
CA GLN A 68 -8.57 -0.23 9.19
C GLN A 68 -8.76 -0.28 7.66
N VAL A 69 -7.65 -0.38 6.93
CA VAL A 69 -7.60 -0.52 5.47
C VAL A 69 -6.64 -1.64 5.10
N TYR A 70 -7.01 -2.43 4.09
CA TYR A 70 -6.11 -3.40 3.50
C TYR A 70 -5.13 -2.74 2.52
N GLY A 71 -3.83 -2.89 2.79
CA GLY A 71 -2.73 -2.46 1.93
C GLY A 71 -2.04 -3.64 1.25
N MET A 72 -1.82 -3.51 -0.06
CA MET A 72 -1.02 -4.44 -0.87
C MET A 72 0.16 -3.68 -1.49
N PHE A 73 1.37 -4.15 -1.23
CA PHE A 73 2.61 -3.53 -1.71
C PHE A 73 3.30 -4.47 -2.70
N ALA A 74 3.07 -4.23 -3.99
CA ALA A 74 3.69 -5.01 -5.05
C ALA A 74 5.21 -4.77 -5.08
N THR A 75 5.99 -5.84 -5.21
CA THR A 75 7.44 -5.76 -5.45
C THR A 75 7.80 -5.74 -6.93
N SER A 76 6.90 -6.25 -7.77
CA SER A 76 7.02 -6.15 -9.22
C SER A 76 6.86 -4.69 -9.66
N PRO A 77 7.79 -4.16 -10.47
CA PRO A 77 7.62 -2.82 -11.03
C PRO A 77 6.40 -2.79 -11.94
N TRP A 78 5.76 -1.63 -12.03
CA TRP A 78 4.70 -1.42 -13.00
C TRP A 78 5.24 -1.62 -14.42
N PRO A 79 4.63 -2.49 -15.25
CA PRO A 79 5.22 -2.87 -16.55
C PRO A 79 5.28 -1.71 -17.55
N ASP A 80 4.31 -0.78 -17.48
CA ASP A 80 4.21 0.38 -18.38
C ASP A 80 4.69 1.68 -17.71
N ALA A 81 5.75 1.62 -16.89
CA ALA A 81 6.17 2.72 -16.03
C ALA A 81 6.76 3.92 -16.81
N VAL A 82 5.90 4.70 -17.48
CA VAL A 82 6.24 6.02 -18.01
C VAL A 82 5.71 7.07 -17.03
N PRO A 83 6.58 7.74 -16.26
CA PRO A 83 6.17 8.79 -15.35
C PRO A 83 5.33 9.87 -16.06
N GLY A 84 4.23 10.27 -15.43
CA GLY A 84 3.33 11.30 -15.96
C GLY A 84 2.33 10.82 -17.02
N GLN A 85 2.39 9.55 -17.44
CA GLN A 85 1.36 8.98 -18.31
C GLN A 85 0.24 8.32 -17.48
N PRO A 86 -1.03 8.54 -17.85
CA PRO A 86 -2.13 7.87 -17.18
C PRO A 86 -2.12 6.37 -17.46
N VAL A 87 -2.45 5.59 -16.43
CA VAL A 87 -2.68 4.16 -16.54
C VAL A 87 -4.18 3.94 -16.69
N SER A 88 -4.59 3.15 -17.69
CA SER A 88 -6.01 2.79 -17.86
C SER A 88 -6.49 1.87 -16.74
N GLU A 89 -7.78 1.95 -16.41
CA GLU A 89 -8.40 1.12 -15.37
C GLU A 89 -8.22 -0.39 -15.63
N ASP A 90 -8.37 -0.83 -16.88
CA ASP A 90 -8.21 -2.24 -17.26
C ASP A 90 -6.80 -2.75 -16.99
N ARG A 91 -5.78 -1.93 -17.27
CA ARG A 91 -4.39 -2.28 -16.97
C ARG A 91 -4.14 -2.30 -15.48
N LEU A 92 -4.61 -1.28 -14.75
CA LEU A 92 -4.54 -1.23 -13.29
C LEU A 92 -5.15 -2.48 -12.66
N ARG A 93 -6.35 -2.85 -13.12
CA ARG A 93 -7.05 -4.05 -12.69
C ARG A 93 -6.23 -5.30 -13.00
N ALA A 94 -5.79 -5.49 -14.24
CA ALA A 94 -5.03 -6.67 -14.64
C ALA A 94 -3.78 -6.88 -13.77
N PHE A 95 -3.04 -5.81 -13.49
CA PHE A 95 -1.87 -5.88 -12.61
C PHE A 95 -2.25 -6.17 -11.15
N ALA A 96 -3.25 -5.47 -10.60
CA ALA A 96 -3.67 -5.64 -9.21
C ALA A 96 -4.30 -7.02 -8.93
N THR A 97 -4.81 -7.69 -9.96
CA THR A 97 -5.40 -9.04 -9.88
C THR A 97 -4.50 -10.15 -10.41
N ASP A 98 -3.30 -9.83 -10.91
CA ASP A 98 -2.35 -10.84 -11.38
C ASP A 98 -1.90 -11.73 -10.22
N VAL A 99 -2.00 -13.04 -10.41
CA VAL A 99 -1.76 -14.03 -9.34
C VAL A 99 -0.33 -13.94 -8.81
N GLU A 100 0.66 -13.68 -9.67
CA GLU A 100 2.06 -13.55 -9.27
C GLU A 100 2.32 -12.23 -8.54
N VAL A 101 1.69 -11.15 -8.99
CA VAL A 101 1.77 -9.86 -8.30
C VAL A 101 1.18 -9.96 -6.91
N VAL A 102 -0.05 -10.50 -6.78
CA VAL A 102 -0.71 -10.69 -5.50
C VAL A 102 0.11 -11.62 -4.61
N ARG A 103 0.54 -12.79 -5.11
CA ARG A 103 1.29 -13.77 -4.30
C ARG A 103 2.63 -13.26 -3.81
N THR A 104 3.28 -12.34 -4.52
CA THR A 104 4.62 -11.84 -4.18
C THR A 104 4.61 -10.42 -3.61
N ALA A 105 3.43 -9.87 -3.31
CA ALA A 105 3.29 -8.59 -2.61
C ALA A 105 3.46 -8.77 -1.09
N ALA A 106 3.72 -7.66 -0.40
CA ALA A 106 3.47 -7.63 1.04
C ALA A 106 2.02 -7.21 1.32
N HIS A 107 1.42 -7.77 2.34
CA HIS A 107 0.01 -7.57 2.69
C HIS A 107 -0.14 -7.13 4.13
N CYS A 108 -0.89 -6.05 4.36
CA CYS A 108 -1.03 -5.50 5.71
C CYS A 108 -2.39 -4.84 5.93
N LEU A 109 -3.02 -5.11 7.07
CA LEU A 109 -4.10 -4.28 7.61
C LEU A 109 -3.47 -3.08 8.31
N LEU A 110 -3.76 -1.90 7.77
CA LEU A 110 -3.25 -0.62 8.24
C LEU A 110 -4.33 0.04 9.10
N PRO A 111 -4.04 0.31 10.38
CA PRO A 111 -4.98 1.04 11.20
C PRO A 111 -5.09 2.49 10.73
N VAL A 112 -6.33 2.94 10.52
CA VAL A 112 -6.60 4.31 10.11
C VAL A 112 -6.40 5.23 11.31
N ARG A 113 -5.72 6.33 11.06
CA ARG A 113 -5.56 7.43 12.01
C ARG A 113 -6.15 8.70 11.41
N SER A 114 -6.63 9.57 12.28
CA SER A 114 -6.99 10.96 11.97
C SER A 114 -6.20 11.87 12.90
N LEU A 115 -5.84 13.07 12.45
CA LEU A 115 -5.41 14.12 13.36
C LEU A 115 -6.69 14.74 13.93
N GLY A 116 -6.95 14.49 15.22
CA GLY A 116 -7.97 15.20 15.99
C GLY A 116 -7.52 16.59 16.38
#